data_AF-A0A9P1DTQ5-F1
#
_entry.id   AF-A0A9P1DTQ5-F1
#
_cell.length_a   1.000
_cell.length_b   1.000
_cell.length_c   1.000
_cell.angle_alpha   90.00
_cell.angle_beta   90.00
_cell.angle_gamma   90.00
#
_symmetry.space_group_name_H-M   'P 1'
#
loop_
_entity.id
_entity.type
_entity.pdbx_description
1 polymer ?
#
loop_
_entity_poly.entity_id
_entity_poly.type
_entity_poly.pdbx_seq_one_letter_code
_entity_poly.pdbx_strand_id
1 'polypeptide(L)'
;MPPKKKFNRERRERRAELRQQRLGQTFNHVISLGSTCLLARHLQNKGLRMAKFPFDWMFSTPYLVRHALSDNFKTFLDPKQYSRTSTGGRNVGTHHKVYRLMQDTKGRKVLCPHHQLWTGAQTAKVDRDSYRRAVQRLRTVLTTTSRTLFVLLVTLRSTEALEAARDDSWSPTGRGKCPLPEHGGPELCSRAEILRLFKLLQEKCAGPFHFDVVYLVTPRAQATKHGSVRSRASCVLKKNGRKGRSLKISEVYCKGDNTGLVFQEEADMLAFHNILTECGYRRFALSQEDGSKKNGDAEAIKRPRERGAQESVKVDFKRPQSLKRRLQFVQKNPKVQGSSAHQRYEKYKKAKTLEEFLDLGGWKGDFHNDRAHGFLSLR
;
A
#
# COMPACT_ATOMS: atom_id res chain seq x y z
N MET A 1 24.09 -52.69 -8.00
CA MET A 1 24.00 -51.22 -8.19
C MET A 1 22.57 -50.84 -8.54
N PRO A 2 21.84 -50.01 -7.76
CA PRO A 2 20.52 -49.57 -8.16
C PRO A 2 20.65 -48.65 -9.40
N PRO A 3 19.73 -48.75 -10.37
CA PRO A 3 19.92 -48.08 -11.65
C PRO A 3 19.77 -46.56 -11.49
N LYS A 4 20.83 -45.80 -11.79
CA LYS A 4 20.91 -44.32 -11.73
C LYS A 4 19.70 -43.59 -12.35
N LYS A 5 18.97 -44.23 -13.28
CA LYS A 5 17.74 -43.70 -13.89
C LYS A 5 16.56 -43.56 -12.90
N LYS A 6 16.36 -44.51 -11.98
CA LYS A 6 15.25 -44.47 -11.00
C LYS A 6 15.43 -43.34 -9.99
N PHE A 7 16.65 -43.18 -9.48
CA PHE A 7 17.02 -42.10 -8.56
C PHE A 7 16.86 -40.70 -9.16
N ASN A 8 17.18 -40.54 -10.45
CA ASN A 8 17.01 -39.26 -11.15
C ASN A 8 15.55 -38.89 -11.41
N ARG A 9 14.67 -39.88 -11.59
CA ARG A 9 13.22 -39.69 -11.74
C ARG A 9 12.58 -39.25 -10.43
N GLU A 10 12.82 -39.98 -9.34
CA GLU A 10 12.30 -39.65 -8.00
C GLU A 10 12.75 -38.24 -7.55
N ARG A 11 14.01 -37.86 -7.85
CA ARG A 11 14.53 -36.52 -7.55
C ARG A 11 13.87 -35.41 -8.39
N ARG A 12 13.46 -35.70 -9.62
CA ARG A 12 12.70 -34.78 -10.48
C ARG A 12 11.26 -34.62 -9.99
N GLU A 13 10.60 -35.73 -9.65
CA GLU A 13 9.24 -35.75 -9.09
C GLU A 13 9.18 -34.99 -7.76
N ARG A 14 10.10 -35.27 -6.82
CA ARG A 14 10.20 -34.53 -5.55
C ARG A 14 10.48 -33.04 -5.73
N ARG A 15 11.28 -32.67 -6.74
CA ARG A 15 11.51 -31.25 -7.08
C ARG A 15 10.26 -30.59 -7.67
N ALA A 16 9.49 -31.31 -8.49
CA ALA A 16 8.24 -30.83 -9.05
C ALA A 16 7.17 -30.65 -7.95
N GLU A 17 7.04 -31.60 -7.04
CA GLU A 17 6.15 -31.50 -5.87
C GLU A 17 6.51 -30.31 -4.97
N LEU A 18 7.78 -30.17 -4.61
CA LEU A 18 8.25 -29.02 -3.82
C LEU A 18 8.01 -27.71 -4.56
N ARG A 19 8.17 -27.67 -5.89
CA ARG A 19 7.86 -26.49 -6.70
C ARG A 19 6.36 -26.19 -6.69
N GLN A 20 5.51 -27.20 -6.81
CA GLN A 20 4.06 -27.04 -6.78
C GLN A 20 3.56 -26.57 -5.40
N GLN A 21 4.11 -27.12 -4.33
CA GLN A 21 3.87 -26.64 -2.96
C GLN A 21 4.33 -25.19 -2.77
N ARG A 22 5.50 -24.83 -3.31
CA ARG A 22 6.02 -23.45 -3.26
C ARG A 22 5.13 -22.47 -4.03
N LEU A 23 4.62 -22.87 -5.20
CA LEU A 23 3.70 -22.06 -6.01
C LEU A 23 2.36 -21.85 -5.28
N GLY A 24 1.81 -22.89 -4.65
CA GLY A 24 0.60 -22.77 -3.82
C GLY A 24 0.74 -21.81 -2.62
N GLN A 25 1.97 -21.56 -2.17
CA GLN A 25 2.30 -20.64 -1.08
C GLN A 25 2.67 -19.22 -1.54
N THR A 26 2.58 -18.91 -2.83
CA THR A 26 3.03 -17.63 -3.38
C THR A 26 1.84 -16.71 -3.66
N PHE A 27 1.95 -15.44 -3.33
CA PHE A 27 0.96 -14.43 -3.71
C PHE A 27 1.22 -13.92 -5.13
N ASN A 28 0.19 -13.94 -5.97
CA ASN A 28 0.22 -13.39 -7.31
C ASN A 28 -0.20 -11.91 -7.33
N HIS A 29 -1.02 -11.51 -6.35
CA HIS A 29 -1.51 -10.14 -6.25
C HIS A 29 -1.32 -9.62 -4.83
N VAL A 30 -0.89 -8.35 -4.72
CA VAL A 30 -0.92 -7.58 -3.48
C VAL A 30 -1.71 -6.31 -3.74
N ILE A 31 -2.83 -6.16 -3.04
CA ILE A 31 -3.82 -5.10 -3.29
C ILE A 31 -3.99 -4.26 -2.03
N SER A 32 -3.73 -2.96 -2.18
CA SER A 32 -4.10 -1.96 -1.18
C SER A 32 -5.61 -1.72 -1.23
N LEU A 33 -6.26 -1.87 -0.08
CA LEU A 33 -7.63 -1.38 0.15
C LEU A 33 -7.62 0.03 0.78
N GLY A 34 -6.45 0.67 0.84
CA GLY A 34 -6.29 2.10 1.13
C GLY A 34 -6.14 2.44 2.61
N SER A 35 -7.03 3.32 3.07
CA SER A 35 -7.02 4.19 4.24
C SER A 35 -6.16 5.44 4.13
N THR A 36 -4.89 5.32 3.73
CA THR A 36 -4.05 6.48 3.39
C THR A 36 -3.10 6.16 2.24
N CYS A 37 -2.44 7.21 1.70
CA CYS A 37 -1.44 7.07 0.65
C CYS A 37 -0.18 6.28 1.11
N LEU A 38 0.00 6.07 2.41
CA LEU A 38 1.17 5.42 3.02
C LEU A 38 1.30 3.98 2.55
N LEU A 39 0.20 3.23 2.50
CA LEU A 39 0.21 1.84 2.08
C LEU A 39 0.59 1.71 0.60
N ALA A 40 -0.03 2.49 -0.27
CA ALA A 40 0.27 2.50 -1.70
C ALA A 40 1.74 2.87 -1.96
N ARG A 41 2.26 3.88 -1.23
CA ARG A 41 3.67 4.28 -1.29
C ARG A 41 4.60 3.18 -0.79
N HIS A 42 4.31 2.54 0.34
CA HIS A 42 5.14 1.48 0.91
C HIS A 42 5.22 0.27 -0.03
N LEU A 43 4.08 -0.20 -0.53
CA LEU A 43 4.04 -1.31 -1.50
C LEU A 43 4.80 -0.97 -2.78
N GLN A 44 4.70 0.28 -3.26
CA GLN A 44 5.48 0.74 -4.41
C GLN A 44 6.98 0.71 -4.13
N ASN A 45 7.42 1.24 -2.99
CA ASN A 45 8.84 1.31 -2.62
C ASN A 45 9.46 -0.08 -2.44
N LYS A 46 8.67 -1.07 -2.00
CA LYS A 46 9.12 -2.46 -1.81
C LYS A 46 8.92 -3.34 -3.06
N GLY A 47 8.48 -2.76 -4.18
CA GLY A 47 8.22 -3.52 -5.41
C GLY A 47 7.06 -4.52 -5.31
N LEU A 48 6.22 -4.39 -4.28
CA LEU A 48 5.06 -5.26 -4.05
C LEU A 48 3.80 -4.78 -4.77
N ARG A 49 3.78 -3.52 -5.23
CA ARG A 49 2.67 -2.94 -5.98
C ARG A 49 2.85 -3.16 -7.49
N MET A 50 2.11 -4.12 -8.04
CA MET A 50 2.18 -4.43 -9.47
C MET A 50 1.54 -3.38 -10.38
N ALA A 51 0.44 -2.80 -9.91
CA ALA A 51 -0.37 -1.82 -10.66
C ALA A 51 -1.11 -0.89 -9.70
N LYS A 52 -1.77 0.15 -10.25
CA LYS A 52 -2.69 1.00 -9.50
C LYS A 52 -4.01 0.29 -9.24
N PHE A 53 -4.49 0.30 -8.00
CA PHE A 53 -5.81 -0.17 -7.59
C PHE A 53 -6.69 1.00 -7.10
N PRO A 54 -8.02 0.81 -6.99
CA PRO A 54 -8.97 1.90 -6.77
C PRO A 54 -8.73 2.70 -5.50
N PHE A 55 -8.18 2.04 -4.47
CA PHE A 55 -7.95 2.67 -3.16
C PHE A 55 -6.51 3.12 -2.95
N ASP A 56 -5.70 3.14 -4.02
CA ASP A 56 -4.38 3.77 -3.97
C ASP A 56 -4.52 5.29 -4.03
N TRP A 57 -3.69 5.99 -3.24
CA TRP A 57 -3.58 7.45 -3.27
C TRP A 57 -4.88 8.20 -2.94
N MET A 58 -5.73 7.59 -2.13
CA MET A 58 -6.95 8.19 -1.59
C MET A 58 -7.09 7.88 -0.09
N PHE A 59 -7.87 8.70 0.59
CA PHE A 59 -8.33 8.39 1.94
C PHE A 59 -9.56 7.49 1.86
N SER A 60 -9.55 6.41 2.64
CA SER A 60 -10.68 5.50 2.72
C SER A 60 -10.82 4.92 4.12
N THR A 61 -11.91 4.20 4.34
CA THR A 61 -12.16 3.40 5.54
C THR A 61 -12.57 2.00 5.08
N PRO A 62 -12.52 0.97 5.94
CA PRO A 62 -13.12 -0.32 5.61
C PRO A 62 -14.59 -0.16 5.19
N TYR A 63 -15.33 0.77 5.80
CA TYR A 63 -16.69 1.11 5.42
C TYR A 63 -16.83 1.58 3.96
N LEU A 64 -16.02 2.57 3.56
CA LEU A 64 -16.01 3.07 2.18
C LEU A 64 -15.68 1.95 1.19
N VAL A 65 -14.66 1.14 1.49
CA VAL A 65 -14.25 0.01 0.65
C VAL A 65 -15.40 -0.99 0.51
N ARG A 66 -16.07 -1.33 1.62
CA ARG A 66 -17.23 -2.22 1.61
C ARG A 66 -18.38 -1.65 0.79
N HIS A 67 -18.68 -0.35 0.92
CA HIS A 67 -19.69 0.31 0.10
C HIS A 67 -19.35 0.22 -1.39
N ALA A 68 -18.13 0.60 -1.79
CA ALA A 68 -17.68 0.56 -3.18
C ALA A 68 -17.71 -0.86 -3.78
N LEU A 69 -17.41 -1.89 -2.99
CA LEU A 69 -17.54 -3.28 -3.43
C LEU A 69 -19.01 -3.74 -3.51
N SER A 70 -19.86 -3.26 -2.59
CA SER A 70 -21.28 -3.63 -2.51
C SER A 70 -22.09 -3.06 -3.67
N ASP A 71 -21.84 -1.81 -4.06
CA ASP A 71 -22.50 -1.14 -5.18
C ASP A 71 -21.78 -1.32 -6.53
N ASN A 72 -20.80 -2.23 -6.57
CA ASN A 72 -19.95 -2.51 -7.73
C ASN A 72 -19.33 -1.24 -8.34
N PHE A 73 -18.83 -0.34 -7.48
CA PHE A 73 -18.17 0.92 -7.83
C PHE A 73 -19.06 1.92 -8.60
N LYS A 74 -20.39 1.75 -8.59
CA LYS A 74 -21.31 2.65 -9.28
C LYS A 74 -21.17 4.07 -8.75
N THR A 75 -21.21 4.25 -7.43
CA THR A 75 -21.04 5.56 -6.78
C THR A 75 -19.62 6.07 -6.96
N PHE A 76 -18.63 5.19 -6.80
CA PHE A 76 -17.21 5.53 -6.92
C PHE A 76 -16.85 6.09 -8.30
N LEU A 77 -17.44 5.56 -9.38
CA LEU A 77 -17.12 5.97 -10.74
C LEU A 77 -18.03 7.09 -11.28
N ASP A 78 -19.04 7.52 -10.52
CA ASP A 78 -19.96 8.58 -10.95
C ASP A 78 -19.29 9.97 -10.86
N PRO A 79 -19.00 10.63 -12.01
CA PRO A 79 -18.35 11.94 -12.03
C PRO A 79 -19.16 13.03 -11.31
N LYS A 80 -20.49 12.88 -11.17
CA LYS A 80 -21.36 13.84 -10.49
C LYS A 80 -21.17 13.84 -8.98
N GLN A 81 -20.52 12.82 -8.43
CA GLN A 81 -20.20 12.74 -7.01
C GLN A 81 -18.97 13.55 -6.63
N TYR A 82 -18.14 13.94 -7.61
CA TYR A 82 -16.89 14.62 -7.36
C TYR A 82 -17.02 16.14 -7.50
N SER A 83 -16.48 16.87 -6.53
CA SER A 83 -16.39 18.33 -6.58
C SER A 83 -15.03 18.82 -6.08
N ARG A 84 -14.71 20.08 -6.34
CA ARG A 84 -13.53 20.74 -5.77
C ARG A 84 -13.80 21.06 -4.30
N THR A 85 -12.80 20.92 -3.42
CA THR A 85 -12.91 21.46 -2.05
C THR A 85 -12.82 22.99 -2.06
N SER A 86 -13.73 23.68 -1.38
CA SER A 86 -13.87 25.14 -1.41
C SER A 86 -13.08 25.91 -0.34
N THR A 87 -12.31 25.25 0.52
CA THR A 87 -11.65 25.92 1.65
C THR A 87 -10.39 26.65 1.20
N GLY A 88 -10.41 27.98 1.32
CA GLY A 88 -9.28 28.87 1.06
C GLY A 88 -8.02 28.42 1.82
N GLY A 89 -6.93 28.23 1.08
CA GLY A 89 -5.61 27.88 1.63
C GLY A 89 -4.98 26.62 1.03
N ARG A 90 -4.12 26.84 0.03
CA ARG A 90 -2.96 26.05 -0.44
C ARG A 90 -3.09 24.57 -0.82
N ASN A 91 -4.12 23.80 -0.45
CA ASN A 91 -4.26 22.39 -0.86
C ASN A 91 -5.64 22.09 -1.46
N VAL A 92 -5.74 22.21 -2.79
CA VAL A 92 -6.94 21.83 -3.56
C VAL A 92 -6.98 20.30 -3.70
N GLY A 93 -7.95 19.66 -3.04
CA GLY A 93 -8.17 18.21 -3.15
C GLY A 93 -9.50 17.89 -3.83
N THR A 94 -9.65 16.63 -4.22
CA THR A 94 -10.94 16.12 -4.72
C THR A 94 -11.86 15.80 -3.54
N HIS A 95 -13.05 16.39 -3.53
CA HIS A 95 -14.16 16.05 -2.65
C HIS A 95 -15.08 14.99 -3.29
N HIS A 96 -15.76 14.20 -2.46
CA HIS A 96 -16.80 13.27 -2.93
C HIS A 96 -18.05 13.38 -2.05
N LYS A 97 -19.22 13.64 -2.66
CA LYS A 97 -20.49 13.92 -1.97
C LYS A 97 -20.91 12.83 -0.99
N VAL A 98 -20.84 11.57 -1.41
CA VAL A 98 -21.17 10.40 -0.57
C VAL A 98 -20.00 10.04 0.36
N TYR A 99 -18.81 9.77 -0.19
CA TYR A 99 -17.68 9.25 0.58
C TYR A 99 -17.05 10.20 1.60
N ARG A 100 -17.41 11.48 1.61
CA ARG A 100 -17.09 12.37 2.74
C ARG A 100 -17.69 11.90 4.06
N LEU A 101 -18.87 11.27 4.01
CA LEU A 101 -19.57 10.73 5.18
C LEU A 101 -18.97 9.40 5.63
N MET A 102 -18.13 8.77 4.79
CA MET A 102 -17.49 7.49 5.06
C MET A 102 -16.02 7.64 5.45
N GLN A 103 -15.62 8.80 5.96
CA GLN A 103 -14.25 9.06 6.42
C GLN A 103 -14.10 8.78 7.91
N ASP A 104 -12.87 8.52 8.33
CA ASP A 104 -12.45 8.25 9.72
C ASP A 104 -12.71 9.41 10.70
N THR A 105 -12.96 10.62 10.20
CA THR A 105 -13.25 11.80 11.01
C THR A 105 -14.37 12.63 10.37
N LYS A 106 -15.15 13.33 11.21
CA LYS A 106 -16.22 14.25 10.78
C LYS A 106 -15.70 15.42 9.91
N GLY A 107 -14.44 15.83 10.13
CA GLY A 107 -13.85 17.00 9.47
C GLY A 107 -13.17 16.72 8.12
N ARG A 108 -12.89 15.46 7.76
CA ARG A 108 -12.13 15.15 6.54
C ARG A 108 -13.01 15.31 5.30
N LYS A 109 -12.76 16.39 4.55
CA LYS A 109 -13.49 16.70 3.30
C LYS A 109 -12.79 16.17 2.04
N VAL A 110 -11.47 16.04 2.05
CA VAL A 110 -10.69 15.59 0.89
C VAL A 110 -10.73 14.07 0.84
N LEU A 111 -11.10 13.51 -0.32
CA LEU A 111 -11.03 12.08 -0.62
C LEU A 111 -9.72 11.74 -1.35
N CYS A 112 -9.41 12.45 -2.43
CA CYS A 112 -8.18 12.24 -3.21
C CYS A 112 -7.30 13.50 -3.09
N PRO A 113 -6.20 13.46 -2.32
CA PRO A 113 -5.32 14.61 -2.12
C PRO A 113 -4.38 14.86 -3.32
N HIS A 114 -4.22 13.90 -4.23
CA HIS A 114 -3.22 13.96 -5.31
C HIS A 114 -3.81 13.89 -6.73
N HIS A 115 -5.11 13.65 -6.86
CA HIS A 115 -5.77 13.48 -8.15
C HIS A 115 -6.98 14.40 -8.21
N GLN A 116 -7.30 14.91 -9.39
CA GLN A 116 -8.41 15.82 -9.64
C GLN A 116 -9.52 15.08 -10.37
N LEU A 117 -10.59 14.67 -9.67
CA LEU A 117 -11.67 13.88 -10.26
C LEU A 117 -12.95 14.68 -10.51
N TRP A 118 -13.00 15.97 -10.16
CA TRP A 118 -14.17 16.82 -10.38
C TRP A 118 -14.22 17.35 -11.82
N THR A 119 -15.43 17.68 -12.27
CA THR A 119 -15.65 18.17 -13.63
C THR A 119 -15.05 19.56 -13.79
N GLY A 120 -14.34 19.80 -14.90
CA GLY A 120 -13.65 21.06 -15.17
C GLY A 120 -12.22 21.15 -14.64
N ALA A 121 -11.71 20.11 -13.95
CA ALA A 121 -10.28 20.06 -13.61
C ALA A 121 -9.42 19.71 -14.83
N GLN A 122 -8.19 20.23 -14.89
CA GLN A 122 -7.28 20.05 -16.03
C GLN A 122 -6.99 18.56 -16.29
N THR A 123 -6.74 17.78 -15.22
CA THR A 123 -6.41 16.35 -15.33
C THR A 123 -7.63 15.44 -15.17
N ALA A 124 -8.86 15.98 -15.14
CA ALA A 124 -10.06 15.23 -14.77
C ALA A 124 -10.29 13.97 -15.60
N LYS A 125 -10.14 14.06 -16.93
CA LYS A 125 -10.32 12.93 -17.83
C LYS A 125 -9.28 11.83 -17.56
N VAL A 126 -8.00 12.22 -17.51
CA VAL A 126 -6.85 11.32 -17.29
C VAL A 126 -6.97 10.59 -15.95
N ASP A 127 -7.29 11.33 -14.89
CA ASP A 127 -7.43 10.78 -13.55
C ASP A 127 -8.64 9.83 -13.47
N ARG A 128 -9.80 10.22 -14.00
CA ARG A 128 -10.99 9.35 -14.04
C ARG A 128 -10.72 8.06 -14.82
N ASP A 129 -10.08 8.15 -15.97
CA ASP A 129 -9.73 6.97 -16.78
C ASP A 129 -8.73 6.08 -16.05
N SER A 130 -7.76 6.66 -15.35
CA SER A 130 -6.82 5.94 -14.48
C SER A 130 -7.54 5.13 -13.39
N TYR A 131 -8.54 5.72 -12.73
CA TYR A 131 -9.36 5.03 -11.72
C TYR A 131 -10.34 4.01 -12.32
N ARG A 132 -10.93 4.26 -13.50
CA ARG A 132 -11.73 3.25 -14.23
C ARG A 132 -10.92 1.99 -14.52
N ARG A 133 -9.70 2.16 -15.03
CA ARG A 133 -8.79 1.03 -15.26
C ARG A 133 -8.39 0.34 -13.95
N ALA A 134 -8.23 1.08 -12.86
CA ALA A 134 -7.94 0.52 -11.55
C ALA A 134 -9.10 -0.34 -11.02
N VAL A 135 -10.34 0.13 -11.19
CA VAL A 135 -11.54 -0.64 -10.82
C VAL A 135 -11.66 -1.89 -11.67
N GLN A 136 -11.42 -1.78 -12.99
CA GLN A 136 -11.46 -2.94 -13.86
C GLN A 136 -10.41 -3.99 -13.47
N ARG A 137 -9.18 -3.59 -13.16
CA ARG A 137 -8.14 -4.51 -12.66
C ARG A 137 -8.56 -5.20 -11.36
N LEU A 138 -9.12 -4.47 -10.41
CA LEU A 138 -9.61 -5.08 -9.17
C LEU A 138 -10.71 -6.10 -9.46
N ARG A 139 -11.69 -5.77 -10.32
CA ARG A 139 -12.74 -6.71 -10.74
C ARG A 139 -12.14 -7.98 -11.33
N THR A 140 -11.16 -7.85 -12.23
CA THR A 140 -10.44 -9.01 -12.77
C THR A 140 -9.84 -9.85 -11.65
N VAL A 141 -9.05 -9.25 -10.74
CA VAL A 141 -8.41 -9.99 -9.64
C VAL A 141 -9.43 -10.68 -8.74
N LEU A 142 -10.57 -10.05 -8.43
CA LEU A 142 -11.62 -10.66 -7.61
C LEU A 142 -12.19 -11.95 -8.26
N THR A 143 -12.17 -12.04 -9.59
CA THR A 143 -12.66 -13.22 -10.32
C THR A 143 -11.59 -14.28 -10.58
N THR A 144 -10.30 -14.01 -10.33
CA THR A 144 -9.25 -15.01 -10.52
C THR A 144 -9.21 -16.03 -9.39
N THR A 145 -8.66 -17.20 -9.69
CA THR A 145 -8.33 -18.24 -8.70
C THR A 145 -6.92 -18.04 -8.10
N SER A 146 -6.20 -17.00 -8.53
CA SER A 146 -4.87 -16.66 -8.06
C SER A 146 -4.88 -16.20 -6.60
N ARG A 147 -3.83 -16.56 -5.86
CA ARG A 147 -3.74 -16.22 -4.44
C ARG A 147 -3.45 -14.74 -4.26
N THR A 148 -4.32 -14.06 -3.52
CA THR A 148 -4.28 -12.60 -3.36
C THR A 148 -4.03 -12.19 -1.91
N LEU A 149 -3.17 -11.19 -1.70
CA LEU A 149 -3.00 -10.52 -0.42
C LEU A 149 -3.71 -9.16 -0.49
N PHE A 150 -4.82 -9.01 0.21
CA PHE A 150 -5.43 -7.72 0.49
C PHE A 150 -4.79 -7.12 1.74
N VAL A 151 -4.45 -5.83 1.67
CA VAL A 151 -3.86 -5.09 2.78
C VAL A 151 -4.67 -3.84 3.03
N LEU A 152 -5.00 -3.56 4.28
CA LEU A 152 -5.62 -2.31 4.73
C LEU A 152 -4.82 -1.73 5.90
N LEU A 153 -4.53 -0.43 5.85
CA LEU A 153 -3.68 0.24 6.84
C LEU A 153 -4.42 1.40 7.49
N VAL A 154 -5.00 1.20 8.67
CA VAL A 154 -5.74 2.24 9.40
C VAL A 154 -4.80 2.96 10.36
N THR A 155 -4.75 4.29 10.31
CA THR A 155 -3.96 5.08 11.28
C THR A 155 -4.87 5.61 12.38
N LEU A 156 -4.59 5.23 13.61
CA LEU A 156 -5.34 5.61 14.80
C LEU A 156 -4.58 6.72 15.53
N ARG A 157 -5.20 7.91 15.64
CA ARG A 157 -4.54 9.14 16.10
C ARG A 157 -5.04 9.67 17.43
N SER A 158 -6.02 9.01 18.05
CA SER A 158 -6.56 9.36 19.35
C SER A 158 -7.01 8.09 20.07
N THR A 159 -7.18 8.19 21.38
CA THR A 159 -7.63 7.07 22.21
C THR A 159 -9.07 6.66 21.84
N GLU A 160 -9.93 7.62 21.53
CA GLU A 160 -11.30 7.34 21.06
C GLU A 160 -11.28 6.57 19.74
N ALA A 161 -10.36 6.90 18.84
CA ALA A 161 -10.20 6.16 17.59
C ALA A 161 -9.69 4.73 17.82
N LEU A 162 -8.83 4.53 18.82
CA LEU A 162 -8.35 3.20 19.19
C LEU A 162 -9.46 2.33 19.79
N GLU A 163 -10.23 2.87 20.72
CA GLU A 163 -11.36 2.16 21.32
C GLU A 163 -12.46 1.85 20.29
N ALA A 164 -12.81 2.81 19.42
CA ALA A 164 -13.74 2.57 18.32
C ALA A 164 -13.21 1.54 17.32
N ALA A 165 -11.91 1.56 16.99
CA ALA A 165 -11.29 0.56 16.12
C ALA A 165 -11.35 -0.84 16.73
N ARG A 166 -11.36 -0.94 18.07
CA ARG A 166 -11.49 -2.19 18.81
C ARG A 166 -12.92 -2.66 18.99
N ASP A 167 -13.94 -1.86 18.67
CA ASP A 167 -15.32 -2.31 18.83
C ASP A 167 -15.65 -3.47 17.87
N ASP A 168 -16.11 -4.60 18.44
CA ASP A 168 -16.56 -5.79 17.69
C ASP A 168 -18.09 -5.79 17.47
N SER A 169 -18.81 -4.87 18.11
CA SER A 169 -20.28 -4.79 18.13
C SER A 169 -20.84 -3.67 17.26
N TRP A 170 -20.04 -2.66 16.92
CA TRP A 170 -20.51 -1.50 16.16
C TRP A 170 -21.25 -1.89 14.88
N SER A 171 -22.40 -1.28 14.64
CA SER A 171 -23.18 -1.45 13.41
C SER A 171 -23.70 -0.12 12.87
N PRO A 172 -23.73 0.05 11.54
CA PRO A 172 -24.29 1.25 10.96
C PRO A 172 -25.81 1.23 11.09
N THR A 173 -26.39 2.37 11.44
CA THR A 173 -27.84 2.57 11.45
C THR A 173 -28.36 2.76 10.02
N GLY A 174 -29.61 2.35 9.76
CA GLY A 174 -30.29 2.53 8.48
C GLY A 174 -30.61 1.25 7.72
N ARG A 175 -31.25 1.40 6.54
CA ARG A 175 -31.71 0.29 5.70
C ARG A 175 -30.70 -0.09 4.61
N GLY A 176 -30.64 -1.38 4.28
CA GLY A 176 -29.81 -1.92 3.20
C GLY A 176 -28.50 -2.56 3.67
N LYS A 177 -27.74 -3.15 2.73
CA LYS A 177 -26.51 -3.91 3.05
C LYS A 177 -25.36 -3.02 3.51
N CYS A 178 -25.31 -1.77 3.07
CA CYS A 178 -24.30 -0.78 3.43
C CYS A 178 -24.96 0.61 3.42
N PRO A 179 -25.71 0.98 4.48
CA PRO A 179 -26.43 2.25 4.52
C PRO A 179 -25.46 3.44 4.46
N LEU A 180 -25.94 4.61 4.06
CA LEU A 180 -25.14 5.83 4.10
C LEU A 180 -25.07 6.32 5.56
N PRO A 181 -23.88 6.41 6.19
CA PRO A 181 -23.77 6.99 7.52
C PRO A 181 -24.15 8.48 7.52
N GLU A 182 -24.69 8.96 8.64
CA GLU A 182 -25.04 10.38 8.82
C GLU A 182 -23.80 11.27 8.87
N HIS A 183 -22.71 10.78 9.45
CA HIS A 183 -21.43 11.46 9.56
C HIS A 183 -20.26 10.48 9.49
N GLY A 184 -19.07 11.00 9.18
CA GLY A 184 -17.83 10.24 9.35
C GLY A 184 -17.50 10.01 10.82
N GLY A 185 -16.60 9.08 11.10
CA GLY A 185 -16.18 8.75 12.45
C GLY A 185 -15.26 7.52 12.52
N PRO A 186 -14.54 7.35 13.64
CA PRO A 186 -13.61 6.25 13.82
C PRO A 186 -14.28 4.86 13.84
N GLU A 187 -15.56 4.79 14.17
CA GLU A 187 -16.37 3.56 14.17
C GLU A 187 -16.44 2.90 12.78
N LEU A 188 -16.28 3.68 11.71
CA LEU A 188 -16.18 3.19 10.33
C LEU A 188 -14.91 2.35 10.06
N CYS A 189 -13.98 2.38 11.02
CA CYS A 189 -12.76 1.59 11.04
C CYS A 189 -12.77 0.46 12.08
N SER A 190 -13.92 0.19 12.72
CA SER A 190 -14.06 -0.83 13.76
C SER A 190 -13.74 -2.26 13.29
N ARG A 191 -13.39 -3.13 14.24
CA ARG A 191 -13.23 -4.58 13.99
C ARG A 191 -14.53 -5.18 13.46
N ALA A 192 -15.68 -4.75 13.99
CA ALA A 192 -17.00 -5.13 13.48
C ALA A 192 -17.12 -4.85 11.96
N GLU A 193 -16.68 -3.67 11.52
CA GLU A 193 -16.75 -3.27 10.13
C GLU A 193 -15.75 -4.02 9.22
N ILE A 194 -14.54 -4.29 9.72
CA ILE A 194 -13.58 -5.16 9.03
C ILE A 194 -14.14 -6.56 8.83
N LEU A 195 -14.83 -7.12 9.82
CA LEU A 195 -15.46 -8.43 9.72
C LEU A 195 -16.55 -8.46 8.64
N ARG A 196 -17.33 -7.38 8.50
CA ARG A 196 -18.29 -7.23 7.39
C ARG A 196 -17.60 -7.14 6.04
N LEU A 197 -16.52 -6.36 5.94
CA LEU A 197 -15.73 -6.27 4.71
C LEU A 197 -15.11 -7.62 4.35
N PHE A 198 -14.58 -8.36 5.33
CA PHE A 198 -14.04 -9.71 5.12
C PHE A 198 -15.12 -10.65 4.57
N LYS A 199 -16.33 -10.65 5.16
CA LYS A 199 -17.46 -11.44 4.65
C LYS A 199 -17.79 -11.08 3.20
N LEU A 200 -17.85 -9.79 2.87
CA LEU A 200 -18.09 -9.34 1.49
C LEU A 200 -16.99 -9.80 0.54
N LEU A 201 -15.72 -9.75 0.94
CA LEU A 201 -14.61 -10.28 0.14
C LEU A 201 -14.73 -11.80 -0.05
N GLN A 202 -15.21 -12.55 0.95
CA GLN A 202 -15.49 -13.98 0.78
C GLN A 202 -16.60 -14.24 -0.26
N GLU A 203 -17.59 -13.36 -0.35
CA GLU A 203 -18.65 -13.48 -1.36
C GLU A 203 -18.16 -13.07 -2.76
N LYS A 204 -17.27 -12.08 -2.86
CA LYS A 204 -16.83 -11.50 -4.14
C LYS A 204 -15.60 -12.16 -4.75
N CYS A 205 -14.69 -12.70 -3.94
CA CYS A 205 -13.46 -13.32 -4.43
C CYS A 205 -13.71 -14.77 -4.85
N ALA A 206 -13.25 -15.16 -6.04
CA ALA A 206 -13.25 -16.55 -6.49
C ALA A 206 -12.13 -17.36 -5.80
N GLY A 207 -10.89 -16.85 -5.84
CA GLY A 207 -9.71 -17.52 -5.31
C GLY A 207 -9.48 -17.45 -3.79
N PRO A 208 -8.37 -18.07 -3.32
CA PRO A 208 -7.89 -17.94 -1.96
C PRO A 208 -7.30 -16.53 -1.74
N PHE A 209 -7.50 -15.97 -0.55
CA PHE A 209 -6.92 -14.68 -0.21
C PHE A 209 -6.56 -14.55 1.26
N HIS A 210 -5.58 -13.71 1.55
CA HIS A 210 -5.30 -13.23 2.89
C HIS A 210 -5.73 -11.78 2.97
N PHE A 211 -6.48 -11.42 4.00
CA PHE A 211 -6.83 -10.04 4.30
C PHE A 211 -6.11 -9.61 5.56
N ASP A 212 -5.05 -8.82 5.38
CA ASP A 212 -4.28 -8.26 6.48
C ASP A 212 -4.74 -6.83 6.73
N VAL A 213 -5.24 -6.59 7.94
CA VAL A 213 -5.51 -5.24 8.44
C VAL A 213 -4.47 -4.88 9.48
N VAL A 214 -3.87 -3.70 9.31
CA VAL A 214 -2.91 -3.16 10.26
C VAL A 214 -3.44 -1.85 10.82
N TYR A 215 -3.61 -1.82 12.14
CA TYR A 215 -3.87 -0.62 12.93
C TYR A 215 -2.54 -0.01 13.35
N LEU A 216 -2.18 1.13 12.77
CA LEU A 216 -1.06 1.94 13.22
C LEU A 216 -1.52 2.82 14.38
N VAL A 217 -1.15 2.45 15.60
CA VAL A 217 -1.48 3.17 16.83
C VAL A 217 -0.40 4.23 17.05
N THR A 218 -0.66 5.48 16.69
CA THR A 218 0.32 6.55 16.84
C THR A 218 0.52 6.90 18.33
N PRO A 219 1.63 7.58 18.70
CA PRO A 219 1.86 7.98 20.10
C PRO A 219 0.68 8.75 20.72
N ARG A 220 -0.06 9.54 19.91
CA ARG A 220 -1.24 10.29 20.36
C ARG A 220 -2.42 9.39 20.74
N ALA A 221 -2.54 8.21 20.14
CA ALA A 221 -3.60 7.26 20.46
C ALA A 221 -3.33 6.45 21.74
N GLN A 222 -2.07 6.35 22.16
CA GLN A 222 -1.65 5.47 23.25
C GLN A 222 -1.94 6.04 24.66
N ALA A 223 -2.36 7.30 24.79
CA ALA A 223 -2.58 8.04 26.05
C ALA A 223 -1.39 8.03 27.06
N THR A 224 -0.25 7.43 26.70
CA THR A 224 0.92 7.30 27.57
C THR A 224 1.76 8.56 27.57
N LYS A 225 1.95 9.16 28.76
CA LYS A 225 2.93 10.23 29.01
C LYS A 225 4.34 9.69 28.72
N HIS A 226 5.02 10.28 27.74
CA HIS A 226 6.48 10.29 27.51
C HIS A 226 7.32 9.15 28.13
N GLY A 227 6.96 7.90 27.84
CA GLY A 227 7.83 6.74 28.04
C GLY A 227 8.46 6.32 26.72
N SER A 228 9.67 5.74 26.75
CA SER A 228 10.31 5.12 25.58
C SER A 228 9.51 3.89 25.13
N VAL A 229 8.47 4.10 24.32
CA VAL A 229 7.70 3.02 23.73
C VAL A 229 8.49 2.43 22.57
N ARG A 230 8.91 1.17 22.70
CA ARG A 230 9.47 0.41 21.58
C ARG A 230 8.35 0.10 20.59
N SER A 231 8.65 0.26 19.30
CA SER A 231 7.72 -0.16 18.25
C SER A 231 7.40 -1.64 18.41
N ARG A 232 6.13 -1.97 18.64
CA ARG A 232 5.68 -3.34 18.90
C ARG A 232 4.50 -3.67 18.01
N ALA A 233 4.62 -4.79 17.30
CA ALA A 233 3.54 -5.40 16.57
C ALA A 233 2.90 -6.52 17.39
N SER A 234 1.58 -6.55 17.48
CA SER A 234 0.82 -7.66 18.04
C SER A 234 -0.27 -8.09 17.06
N CYS A 235 -0.60 -9.38 17.08
CA CYS A 235 -1.75 -9.89 16.34
C CYS A 235 -2.94 -9.94 17.30
N VAL A 236 -3.97 -9.14 17.05
CA VAL A 236 -5.12 -9.01 17.94
C VAL A 236 -6.30 -9.86 17.49
N LEU A 237 -6.39 -10.19 16.19
CA LEU A 237 -7.42 -11.08 15.68
C LEU A 237 -6.86 -11.93 14.53
N LYS A 238 -7.20 -13.22 14.53
CA LYS A 238 -7.02 -14.13 13.40
C LYS A 238 -8.32 -14.87 13.15
N LYS A 239 -8.73 -14.96 11.90
CA LYS A 239 -9.91 -15.72 11.50
C LYS A 239 -9.61 -16.49 10.23
N ASN A 240 -9.81 -17.79 10.29
CA ASN A 240 -9.76 -18.65 9.11
C ASN A 240 -11.14 -18.70 8.47
N GLY A 241 -11.18 -18.45 7.17
CA GLY A 241 -12.33 -18.66 6.31
C GLY A 241 -12.23 -19.96 5.54
N ARG A 242 -13.26 -20.25 4.75
CA ARG A 242 -13.28 -21.40 3.84
C ARG A 242 -12.35 -21.16 2.64
N LYS A 243 -11.92 -22.24 1.97
CA LYS A 243 -11.18 -22.19 0.69
C LYS A 243 -9.87 -21.37 0.74
N GLY A 244 -9.10 -21.51 1.82
CA GLY A 244 -7.80 -20.82 1.95
C GLY A 244 -7.92 -19.30 2.09
N ARG A 245 -9.04 -18.83 2.65
CA ARG A 245 -9.29 -17.41 2.92
C ARG A 245 -9.00 -17.12 4.38
N SER A 246 -8.36 -16.01 4.69
CA SER A 246 -8.04 -15.65 6.09
C SER A 246 -8.11 -14.15 6.32
N LEU A 247 -8.36 -13.78 7.56
CA LEU A 247 -8.29 -12.41 8.07
C LEU A 247 -7.29 -12.38 9.23
N LYS A 248 -6.41 -11.39 9.21
CA LYS A 248 -5.50 -11.07 10.31
C LYS A 248 -5.60 -9.58 10.61
N ILE A 249 -5.83 -9.23 11.87
CA ILE A 249 -5.76 -7.85 12.35
C ILE A 249 -4.57 -7.74 13.29
N SER A 250 -3.69 -6.79 13.01
CA SER A 250 -2.51 -6.50 13.80
C SER A 250 -2.51 -5.04 14.26
N GLU A 251 -2.10 -4.82 15.50
CA GLU A 251 -1.80 -3.48 16.02
C GLU A 251 -0.29 -3.26 15.97
N VAL A 252 0.14 -2.11 15.45
CA VAL A 252 1.52 -1.64 15.50
C VAL A 252 1.52 -0.38 16.34
N TYR A 253 2.10 -0.48 17.54
CA TYR A 253 2.31 0.66 18.42
C TYR A 253 3.51 1.43 17.92
N CYS A 254 3.24 2.54 17.23
CA CYS A 254 4.28 3.32 16.60
C CYS A 254 5.04 4.17 17.63
N LYS A 255 6.35 4.31 17.42
CA LYS A 255 7.20 5.26 18.16
C LYS A 255 6.99 6.69 17.66
N GLY A 256 6.79 6.87 16.36
CA GLY A 256 6.57 8.16 15.72
C GLY A 256 5.22 8.25 15.02
N ASP A 257 4.94 9.42 14.46
CA ASP A 257 3.78 9.59 13.58
C ASP A 257 4.14 9.21 12.13
N ASN A 258 3.19 9.37 11.21
CA ASN A 258 3.39 9.27 9.78
C ASN A 258 2.76 10.47 9.08
N THR A 259 3.32 10.84 7.94
CA THR A 259 2.85 11.96 7.11
C THR A 259 1.67 11.58 6.20
N GLY A 260 1.16 10.35 6.32
CA GLY A 260 0.28 9.74 5.32
C GLY A 260 1.00 9.30 4.04
N LEU A 261 2.32 9.50 3.93
CA LEU A 261 3.15 9.01 2.81
C LEU A 261 4.38 8.24 3.28
N VAL A 262 4.96 8.64 4.43
CA VAL A 262 6.13 8.00 5.03
C VAL A 262 5.95 7.88 6.55
N PHE A 263 6.55 6.84 7.13
CA PHE A 263 6.78 6.75 8.57
C PHE A 263 7.87 7.74 8.97
N GLN A 264 7.75 8.36 10.15
CA GLN A 264 8.82 9.20 10.70
C GLN A 264 9.95 8.34 11.27
N GLU A 265 9.62 7.21 11.90
CA GLU A 265 10.58 6.29 12.49
C GLU A 265 10.78 5.05 11.62
N GLU A 266 12.04 4.70 11.37
CA GLU A 266 12.38 3.49 10.60
C GLU A 266 11.88 2.20 11.27
N ALA A 267 11.93 2.15 12.61
CA ALA A 267 11.44 1.02 13.38
C ALA A 267 9.95 0.72 13.11
N ASP A 268 9.12 1.76 12.94
CA ASP A 268 7.68 1.60 12.65
C ASP A 268 7.46 1.08 11.22
N MET A 269 8.26 1.57 10.27
CA MET A 269 8.25 1.07 8.90
C MET A 269 8.66 -0.41 8.84
N LEU A 270 9.71 -0.79 9.57
CA LEU A 270 10.18 -2.17 9.66
C LEU A 270 9.15 -3.07 10.35
N ALA A 271 8.55 -2.64 11.46
CA ALA A 271 7.49 -3.39 12.14
C ALA A 271 6.31 -3.65 11.22
N PHE A 272 5.85 -2.62 10.49
CA PHE A 272 4.80 -2.76 9.49
C PHE A 272 5.22 -3.69 8.34
N HIS A 273 6.43 -3.53 7.80
CA HIS A 273 6.95 -4.37 6.71
C HIS A 273 7.03 -5.85 7.13
N ASN A 274 7.46 -6.13 8.34
CA ASN A 274 7.55 -7.48 8.88
C ASN A 274 6.17 -8.15 9.03
N ILE A 275 5.11 -7.38 9.32
CA ILE A 275 3.74 -7.92 9.26
C ILE A 275 3.39 -8.31 7.84
N LEU A 276 3.64 -7.43 6.86
CA LEU A 276 3.28 -7.65 5.46
C LEU A 276 4.00 -8.84 4.83
N THR A 277 5.27 -9.06 5.18
CA THR A 277 6.09 -10.15 4.63
C THR A 277 6.09 -11.38 5.52
N GLU A 278 5.46 -11.32 6.70
CA GLU A 278 5.65 -12.27 7.81
C GLU A 278 7.13 -12.57 8.01
N CYS A 279 7.93 -11.54 8.28
CA CYS A 279 9.38 -11.66 8.45
C CYS A 279 10.08 -12.40 7.29
N GLY A 280 9.58 -12.26 6.06
CA GLY A 280 10.12 -12.92 4.87
C GLY A 280 9.58 -14.33 4.58
N TYR A 281 8.67 -14.86 5.39
CA TYR A 281 8.04 -16.16 5.12
C TYR A 281 7.11 -16.12 3.90
N ARG A 282 6.54 -14.95 3.58
CA ARG A 282 5.67 -14.80 2.40
C ARG A 282 6.49 -14.71 1.12
N ARG A 283 6.03 -15.43 0.10
CA ARG A 283 6.57 -15.38 -1.25
C ARG A 283 5.64 -14.62 -2.17
N PHE A 284 6.23 -13.93 -3.14
CA PHE A 284 5.49 -13.13 -4.11
C PHE A 284 6.00 -13.46 -5.52
N ALA A 285 5.08 -13.82 -6.42
CA ALA A 285 5.34 -14.04 -7.85
C ALA A 285 4.57 -12.98 -8.62
N LEU A 286 5.11 -11.76 -8.57
CA LEU A 286 4.49 -10.58 -9.12
C LEU A 286 4.92 -10.42 -10.58
N SER A 287 4.11 -10.90 -11.52
CA SER A 287 4.28 -10.59 -12.93
C SER A 287 3.57 -9.28 -13.25
N GLN A 288 4.28 -8.31 -13.84
CA GLN A 288 3.58 -7.24 -14.54
C GLN A 288 2.89 -7.90 -15.74
N GLU A 289 1.57 -7.72 -15.89
CA GLU A 289 0.93 -8.12 -17.15
C GLU A 289 1.55 -7.27 -18.27
N ASP A 290 2.39 -7.88 -19.09
CA ASP A 290 2.85 -7.34 -20.37
C ASP A 290 1.62 -7.23 -21.29
N GLY A 291 1.23 -6.01 -21.66
CA GLY A 291 0.19 -5.86 -22.69
C GLY A 291 -0.61 -4.55 -22.71
N SER A 292 0.03 -3.39 -22.87
CA SER A 292 -0.41 -2.42 -23.89
C SER A 292 0.58 -1.25 -24.01
N LYS A 293 0.74 -0.83 -25.26
CA LYS A 293 1.76 0.05 -25.81
C LYS A 293 1.82 1.42 -25.11
N LYS A 294 3.03 1.98 -25.17
CA LYS A 294 3.41 3.39 -24.96
C LYS A 294 2.24 4.36 -25.16
N ASN A 295 1.96 5.19 -24.16
CA ASN A 295 1.80 6.63 -24.33
C ASN A 295 2.02 7.32 -22.97
N GLY A 296 2.62 8.50 -23.05
CA GLY A 296 3.26 9.21 -21.95
C GLY A 296 2.32 9.63 -20.83
N ASP A 297 2.94 10.09 -19.75
CA ASP A 297 2.61 11.34 -19.05
C ASP A 297 3.13 11.23 -17.61
N ALA A 298 4.41 11.61 -17.46
CA ALA A 298 4.98 11.95 -16.18
C ALA A 298 4.91 13.47 -16.04
N GLU A 299 3.98 13.98 -15.23
CA GLU A 299 4.02 15.38 -14.80
C GLU A 299 4.15 15.50 -13.28
N ALA A 300 5.05 16.40 -12.91
CA ALA A 300 5.57 16.66 -11.58
C ALA A 300 4.88 17.85 -10.93
N ILE A 301 4.65 17.81 -9.61
CA ILE A 301 4.33 19.00 -8.80
C ILE A 301 5.17 19.01 -7.50
N LYS A 302 5.58 20.24 -7.11
CA LYS A 302 6.71 20.66 -6.25
C LYS A 302 6.42 20.78 -4.72
N ARG A 303 7.40 20.35 -3.88
CA ARG A 303 7.91 20.84 -2.53
C ARG A 303 6.95 20.94 -1.29
N PRO A 304 7.39 21.18 -0.01
CA PRO A 304 8.72 21.20 0.69
C PRO A 304 8.83 20.27 1.98
N ARG A 305 10.01 19.71 2.34
CA ARG A 305 10.96 19.98 3.51
C ARG A 305 10.37 19.74 4.93
N GLU A 306 10.94 18.96 5.89
CA GLU A 306 12.32 18.86 6.40
C GLU A 306 12.57 17.71 7.44
N ARG A 307 13.88 17.31 7.57
CA ARG A 307 14.74 16.89 8.74
C ARG A 307 14.19 15.89 9.80
N GLY A 308 14.91 14.88 10.30
CA GLY A 308 16.33 14.48 10.28
C GLY A 308 16.47 13.03 10.81
N ALA A 309 17.63 12.40 10.57
CA ALA A 309 17.88 10.97 10.69
C ALA A 309 18.78 10.61 11.88
N GLN A 310 18.66 9.39 12.42
CA GLN A 310 19.79 8.66 13.01
C GLN A 310 19.62 7.13 12.96
N GLU A 311 20.77 6.46 12.93
CA GLU A 311 21.15 5.19 12.29
C GLU A 311 20.54 3.88 12.85
N SER A 312 20.33 2.90 11.96
CA SER A 312 19.87 1.54 12.27
C SER A 312 20.93 0.45 11.97
N VAL A 313 20.98 -0.54 12.85
CA VAL A 313 21.83 -1.75 12.77
C VAL A 313 21.35 -2.71 11.66
N LYS A 314 22.27 -3.27 10.88
CA LYS A 314 22.02 -4.15 9.73
C LYS A 314 21.67 -5.59 10.16
N VAL A 315 20.63 -6.17 9.56
CA VAL A 315 20.36 -7.62 9.58
C VAL A 315 20.22 -8.12 8.13
N ASP A 316 20.91 -9.21 7.81
CA ASP A 316 21.21 -9.68 6.45
C ASP A 316 20.04 -10.45 5.80
N PHE A 317 19.41 -9.84 4.79
CA PHE A 317 18.45 -10.48 3.88
C PHE A 317 19.15 -10.73 2.55
N LYS A 318 19.31 -11.99 2.12
CA LYS A 318 19.89 -12.31 0.80
C LYS A 318 18.97 -11.79 -0.32
N ARG A 319 19.34 -10.65 -0.90
CA ARG A 319 18.59 -9.96 -1.95
C ARG A 319 18.78 -10.60 -3.34
N PRO A 320 17.83 -10.38 -4.28
CA PRO A 320 17.91 -10.87 -5.66
C PRO A 320 19.23 -10.52 -6.36
N GLN A 321 19.81 -11.49 -7.08
CA GLN A 321 21.10 -11.33 -7.77
C GLN A 321 21.09 -10.20 -8.82
N SER A 322 19.93 -9.85 -9.38
CA SER A 322 19.75 -8.73 -10.30
C SER A 322 20.08 -7.36 -9.69
N LEU A 323 20.03 -7.23 -8.35
CA LEU A 323 20.38 -6.00 -7.65
C LEU A 323 21.90 -5.83 -7.48
N LYS A 324 22.68 -6.90 -7.67
CA LYS A 324 24.15 -6.85 -7.68
C LYS A 324 24.73 -6.25 -8.96
N ARG A 325 23.89 -5.87 -9.93
CA ARG A 325 24.32 -5.25 -11.18
C ARG A 325 25.10 -3.98 -10.89
N ARG A 326 26.28 -3.84 -11.51
CA ARG A 326 27.19 -2.73 -11.23
C ARG A 326 26.69 -1.43 -11.86
N LEU A 327 26.84 -0.35 -11.12
CA LEU A 327 26.50 1.00 -11.52
C LEU A 327 27.75 1.86 -11.50
N GLN A 328 27.76 2.88 -12.36
CA GLN A 328 28.72 3.96 -12.27
C GLN A 328 27.98 5.29 -12.40
N PHE A 329 28.20 6.18 -11.44
CA PHE A 329 27.66 7.53 -11.45
C PHE A 329 28.72 8.56 -11.85
N VAL A 330 28.29 9.63 -12.50
CA VAL A 330 29.10 10.84 -12.67
C VAL A 330 29.32 11.45 -11.29
N GLN A 331 30.60 11.61 -10.89
CA GLN A 331 30.95 11.98 -9.52
C GLN A 331 30.72 13.46 -9.22
N LYS A 332 30.91 14.33 -10.22
CA LYS A 332 30.47 15.72 -10.15
C LYS A 332 28.95 15.74 -10.35
N ASN A 333 28.23 16.12 -9.29
CA ASN A 333 26.78 16.08 -9.32
C ASN A 333 26.22 17.09 -10.33
N PRO A 334 25.55 16.62 -11.39
CA PRO A 334 25.08 17.48 -12.47
C PRO A 334 23.72 18.12 -12.14
N LYS A 335 23.14 17.84 -10.97
CA LYS A 335 21.85 18.38 -10.55
C LYS A 335 22.02 19.80 -10.01
N VAL A 336 20.93 20.58 -10.02
CA VAL A 336 20.93 21.95 -9.48
C VAL A 336 21.27 21.95 -7.99
N GLN A 337 22.34 22.64 -7.60
CA GLN A 337 22.81 22.74 -6.21
C GLN A 337 21.68 23.25 -5.29
N GLY A 338 21.58 22.68 -4.09
CA GLY A 338 20.50 22.99 -3.13
C GLY A 338 19.14 22.33 -3.41
N SER A 339 18.97 21.66 -4.55
CA SER A 339 17.76 20.86 -4.84
C SER A 339 17.75 19.52 -4.11
N SER A 340 16.55 18.94 -3.91
CA SER A 340 16.42 17.59 -3.34
C SER A 340 17.02 16.51 -4.23
N ALA A 341 17.01 16.70 -5.55
CA ALA A 341 17.66 15.79 -6.49
C ALA A 341 19.19 15.81 -6.30
N HIS A 342 19.78 17.00 -6.16
CA HIS A 342 21.20 17.13 -5.83
C HIS A 342 21.54 16.44 -4.52
N GLN A 343 20.78 16.67 -3.46
CA GLN A 343 21.03 16.04 -2.15
C GLN A 343 20.91 14.51 -2.19
N ARG A 344 19.93 13.94 -2.91
CA ARG A 344 19.84 12.48 -3.07
C ARG A 344 20.97 11.94 -3.93
N TYR A 345 21.29 12.62 -5.02
CA TYR A 345 22.39 12.24 -5.90
C TYR A 345 23.73 12.23 -5.16
N GLU A 346 23.99 13.19 -4.27
CA GLU A 346 25.18 13.16 -3.39
C GLU A 346 25.26 11.90 -2.51
N LYS A 347 24.10 11.38 -2.07
CA LYS A 347 24.04 10.16 -1.25
C LYS A 347 24.33 8.92 -2.10
N TYR A 348 23.56 8.71 -3.17
CA TYR A 348 23.63 7.46 -3.92
C TYR A 348 24.70 7.44 -5.03
N LYS A 349 25.35 8.56 -5.39
CA LYS A 349 26.42 8.57 -6.42
C LYS A 349 27.66 7.75 -6.03
N LYS A 350 27.76 7.39 -4.74
CA LYS A 350 28.78 6.49 -4.20
C LYS A 350 28.45 5.01 -4.39
N ALA A 351 27.21 4.69 -4.76
CA ALA A 351 26.76 3.32 -4.99
C ALA A 351 27.49 2.70 -6.18
N LYS A 352 27.99 1.48 -5.97
CA LYS A 352 28.63 0.64 -6.99
C LYS A 352 27.68 -0.40 -7.56
N THR A 353 26.53 -0.62 -6.94
CA THR A 353 25.52 -1.60 -7.36
C THR A 353 24.12 -1.02 -7.29
N LEU A 354 23.17 -1.63 -8.01
CA LEU A 354 21.76 -1.24 -7.94
C LEU A 354 21.18 -1.42 -6.54
N GLU A 355 21.67 -2.42 -5.81
CA GLU A 355 21.39 -2.65 -4.40
C GLU A 355 21.82 -1.48 -3.54
N GLU A 356 23.11 -1.11 -3.59
CA GLU A 356 23.65 0.02 -2.83
C GLU A 356 22.96 1.34 -3.20
N PHE A 357 22.59 1.51 -4.47
CA PHE A 357 21.84 2.68 -4.93
C PHE A 357 20.49 2.79 -4.23
N LEU A 358 19.74 1.69 -4.12
CA LEU A 358 18.47 1.67 -3.41
C LEU A 358 18.67 1.88 -1.90
N ASP A 359 19.72 1.30 -1.33
CA ASP A 359 20.05 1.45 0.10
C ASP A 359 20.44 2.89 0.47
N LEU A 360 21.12 3.60 -0.42
CA LEU A 360 21.50 5.00 -0.24
C LEU A 360 20.35 5.98 -0.58
N GLY A 361 19.13 5.46 -0.72
CA GLY A 361 17.91 6.26 -0.92
C GLY A 361 17.66 6.65 -2.38
N GLY A 362 18.38 6.04 -3.32
CA GLY A 362 18.02 6.04 -4.73
C GLY A 362 16.72 5.27 -4.94
N TRP A 363 15.92 5.67 -5.92
CA TRP A 363 14.68 4.98 -6.27
C TRP A 363 14.58 4.84 -7.78
N LYS A 364 13.61 4.05 -8.24
CA LYS A 364 13.46 3.75 -9.67
C LYS A 364 13.40 5.02 -10.53
N GLY A 365 12.75 6.09 -10.08
CA GLY A 365 12.70 7.36 -10.82
C GLY A 365 14.06 8.05 -10.94
N ASP A 366 14.85 8.10 -9.85
CA ASP A 366 16.21 8.63 -9.91
C ASP A 366 17.07 7.80 -10.88
N PHE A 367 16.97 6.46 -10.83
CA PHE A 367 17.70 5.57 -11.74
C PHE A 367 17.37 5.83 -13.22
N HIS A 368 16.09 5.96 -13.58
CA HIS A 368 15.69 6.21 -14.96
C HIS A 368 16.10 7.60 -15.43
N ASN A 369 15.92 8.61 -14.57
CA ASN A 369 16.27 9.98 -14.87
C ASN A 369 17.79 10.14 -15.05
N ASP A 370 18.58 9.56 -14.16
CA ASP A 370 20.04 9.65 -14.21
C ASP A 370 20.60 8.85 -15.38
N ARG A 371 20.01 7.69 -15.71
CA ARG A 371 20.39 6.93 -16.90
C ARG A 371 20.05 7.66 -18.20
N ALA A 372 18.87 8.27 -18.28
CA ALA A 372 18.43 8.99 -19.48
C ALA A 372 19.30 10.23 -19.78
N HIS A 373 19.86 10.86 -18.75
CA HIS A 373 20.73 12.03 -18.88
C HIS A 373 22.23 11.69 -18.82
N GLY A 374 22.60 10.40 -18.84
CA GLY A 374 23.99 9.97 -18.82
C GLY A 374 24.72 10.18 -17.49
N PHE A 375 24.00 10.47 -16.41
CA PHE A 375 24.56 10.63 -15.06
C PHE A 375 24.84 9.29 -14.38
N LEU A 376 24.21 8.22 -14.88
CA LEU A 376 24.42 6.85 -14.45
C LEU A 376 24.56 5.92 -15.66
N SER A 377 25.53 5.01 -15.62
CA SER A 377 25.67 3.90 -16.56
C SER A 377 25.62 2.55 -15.86
N LEU A 378 25.12 1.54 -16.58
CA LEU A 378 25.18 0.14 -16.17
C LEU A 378 26.51 -0.43 -16.63
N ARG A 379 27.22 -1.10 -15.72
CA ARG A 379 28.46 -1.82 -16.01
C ARG A 379 28.21 -3.32 -16.13
#